data_AF-A0A645EQJ3-F1
#
_entry.id   AF-A0A645EQJ3-F1
#
_cell.length_a   1.000
_cell.length_b   1.000
_cell.length_c   1.000
_cell.angle_alpha   90.00
_cell.angle_beta   90.00
_cell.angle_gamma   90.00
#
_symmetry.space_group_name_H-M   'P 1'
#
loop_
_entity.id
_entity.type
_entity.pdbx_description
1 polymer ?
#
loop_
_entity_poly.entity_id
_entity_poly.type
_entity_poly.pdbx_seq_one_letter_code
_entity_poly.pdbx_strand_id
1 'polypeptide(L)'
;MPIGEGERFYKNGLITSEEILNTHPELFPTGTLDKGVAKLYKLPNAKGKVGFISPISCKFCNNCNKVRLTSKGIIKPCLHSEKELDLTPHLDNDLALVSALRESIYHKPKEHNLLERTESTSKKLMYQIGG
;
A
#
# COMPACT_ATOMS: atom_id res chain seq x y z
N MET A 1 5.37 -3.04 -7.31
CA MET A 1 6.00 -2.31 -6.19
C MET A 1 7.22 -3.10 -5.73
N PRO A 2 8.31 -2.44 -5.32
CA PRO A 2 9.53 -3.12 -4.87
C PRO A 2 9.37 -3.64 -3.44
N ILE A 3 8.59 -4.71 -3.27
CA ILE A 3 8.43 -5.43 -2.01
C ILE A 3 8.49 -6.94 -2.28
N GLY A 4 9.31 -7.64 -1.50
CA GLY A 4 9.52 -9.08 -1.65
C GLY A 4 9.94 -9.46 -3.07
N GLU A 5 9.29 -10.46 -3.66
CA GLU A 5 9.57 -10.87 -5.05
C GLU A 5 9.37 -9.74 -6.08
N GLY A 6 8.54 -8.74 -5.77
CA GLY A 6 8.32 -7.56 -6.61
C GLY A 6 9.55 -6.67 -6.76
N GLU A 7 10.54 -6.77 -5.87
CA GLU A 7 11.82 -6.04 -5.99
C GLU A 7 12.58 -6.43 -7.27
N ARG A 8 12.53 -7.71 -7.66
CA ARG A 8 13.23 -8.24 -8.84
C ARG A 8 12.73 -7.64 -10.15
N PHE A 9 11.43 -7.34 -10.21
CA PHE A 9 10.78 -6.80 -11.39
C PHE A 9 10.74 -5.28 -11.41
N TYR A 10 10.97 -4.61 -10.28
CA TYR A 10 10.76 -3.18 -10.18
C TYR A 10 11.65 -2.37 -11.12
N LYS A 11 12.95 -2.69 -11.18
CA LYS A 11 13.92 -1.92 -11.99
C LYS A 11 13.67 -2.03 -13.50
N ASN A 12 13.23 -3.20 -13.97
CA ASN A 12 13.12 -3.49 -15.40
C ASN A 12 11.67 -3.61 -15.89
N GLY A 13 10.68 -3.44 -15.01
CA GLY A 13 9.27 -3.66 -15.31
C GLY A 13 8.35 -2.57 -14.75
N LEU A 14 8.90 -1.40 -14.40
CA LEU A 14 8.08 -0.25 -14.03
C LEU A 14 7.43 0.33 -15.28
N ILE A 15 6.10 0.26 -15.34
CA ILE A 15 5.28 0.99 -16.29
C ILE A 15 4.39 1.93 -15.50
N THR A 16 4.48 3.23 -15.78
CA THR A 16 3.70 4.23 -15.05
C THR A 16 2.30 4.36 -15.64
N SER A 17 1.34 4.81 -14.83
CA SER A 17 -0.01 5.10 -15.34
C SER A 17 0.01 6.23 -16.37
N GLU A 18 0.96 7.16 -16.26
CA GLU A 18 1.15 8.25 -17.21
C GLU A 18 1.63 7.74 -18.58
N GLU A 19 2.58 6.81 -18.61
CA GLU A 19 3.00 6.14 -19.86
C GLU A 19 1.83 5.48 -20.58
N ILE A 20 1.00 4.72 -19.86
CA ILE A 20 -0.17 4.05 -20.44
C ILE A 20 -1.18 5.08 -20.98
N LEU A 21 -1.41 6.16 -20.26
CA LEU A 21 -2.36 7.20 -20.68
C LEU A 21 -1.84 8.00 -21.88
N ASN A 22 -0.52 8.20 -21.99
CA ASN A 22 0.09 8.85 -23.14
C ASN A 22 -0.02 8.01 -24.42
N THR A 23 0.01 6.67 -24.30
CA THR A 23 -0.21 5.76 -25.44
C THR A 23 -1.69 5.53 -25.77
N HIS A 24 -2.60 5.91 -24.87
CA HIS A 24 -4.05 5.75 -24.99
C HIS A 24 -4.80 7.06 -24.73
N PRO A 25 -4.62 8.09 -25.58
CA PRO A 25 -5.24 9.40 -25.40
C PRO A 25 -6.78 9.37 -25.43
N GLU A 26 -7.38 8.30 -25.94
CA GLU A 26 -8.81 8.06 -25.92
C GLU A 26 -9.39 7.80 -24.52
N LEU A 27 -8.54 7.44 -23.54
CA LEU A 27 -8.95 7.26 -22.14
C LEU A 27 -9.12 8.62 -21.46
N PHE A 28 -10.35 9.03 -21.22
CA PHE A 28 -10.64 10.27 -20.48
C PHE A 28 -10.93 10.00 -19.00
N PRO A 29 -10.50 10.89 -18.09
CA PRO A 29 -10.72 10.73 -16.65
C PRO A 29 -12.21 10.87 -16.30
N THR A 30 -12.68 10.04 -15.36
CA THR A 30 -14.07 10.05 -14.87
C THR A 30 -14.15 10.23 -13.35
N GLY A 31 -13.07 10.74 -12.74
CA GLY A 31 -12.92 10.95 -11.31
C GLY A 31 -12.35 9.74 -10.57
N THR A 32 -12.61 9.67 -9.27
CA THR A 32 -12.20 8.59 -8.36
C THR A 32 -13.44 7.95 -7.75
N LEU A 33 -13.35 6.67 -7.36
CA LEU A 33 -14.38 6.09 -6.48
C LEU A 33 -14.33 6.77 -5.10
N ASP A 34 -15.47 6.90 -4.45
CA ASP A 34 -15.53 7.33 -3.05
C ASP A 34 -14.65 6.43 -2.19
N LYS A 35 -13.67 7.03 -1.49
CA LYS A 35 -12.68 6.34 -0.64
C LYS A 35 -11.75 5.37 -1.37
N GLY A 36 -11.69 5.40 -2.70
CA GLY A 36 -10.76 4.63 -3.52
C GLY A 36 -9.43 5.33 -3.76
N VAL A 37 -8.37 4.54 -3.97
CA VAL A 37 -7.04 5.05 -4.38
C VAL A 37 -6.85 5.03 -5.90
N ALA A 38 -7.79 4.44 -6.64
CA ALA A 38 -7.75 4.32 -8.08
C ALA A 38 -8.31 5.58 -8.75
N LYS A 39 -7.58 6.11 -9.73
CA LYS A 39 -8.09 7.10 -10.68
C LYS A 39 -8.81 6.37 -11.81
N LEU A 40 -10.06 6.74 -12.08
CA LEU A 40 -10.90 6.04 -13.05
C LEU A 40 -10.86 6.74 -14.41
N TYR A 41 -10.78 5.94 -15.45
CA TYR A 41 -10.80 6.36 -16.85
C TYR A 41 -11.83 5.55 -17.63
N LYS A 42 -12.25 6.07 -18.77
CA LYS A 42 -13.24 5.43 -19.63
C LYS A 42 -12.89 5.63 -21.10
N LEU A 43 -13.15 4.60 -21.90
CA LEU A 43 -13.11 4.68 -23.36
C LEU A 43 -14.45 5.19 -23.91
N PRO A 44 -14.46 5.88 -25.06
CA PRO A 44 -15.69 6.26 -25.75
C PRO A 44 -16.59 5.03 -25.96
N ASN A 45 -17.89 5.18 -25.66
CA ASN A 45 -18.90 4.13 -25.81
C ASN A 45 -18.69 2.83 -24.99
N ALA A 46 -17.66 2.75 -24.13
CA ALA A 46 -17.47 1.58 -23.28
C ALA A 46 -18.57 1.48 -22.21
N LYS A 47 -18.97 0.24 -21.90
CA LYS A 47 -19.91 -0.03 -20.80
C LYS A 47 -19.28 0.15 -19.42
N GLY A 48 -17.96 -0.05 -19.31
CA GLY A 48 -17.20 -0.03 -18.05
C GLY A 48 -16.21 1.12 -17.92
N LYS A 49 -15.47 1.10 -16.81
CA LYS A 49 -14.35 1.99 -16.49
C LYS A 49 -13.10 1.17 -16.18
N VAL A 50 -11.93 1.75 -16.37
CA VAL A 50 -10.63 1.19 -15.95
C VAL A 50 -10.07 2.05 -14.83
N GLY A 51 -9.52 1.44 -13.78
CA GLY A 51 -8.93 2.16 -12.66
C GLY A 51 -7.41 1.96 -12.62
N PHE A 52 -6.67 3.06 -12.61
CA PHE A 52 -5.23 3.02 -12.37
C PHE A 52 -4.93 3.31 -10.91
N ILE A 53 -4.22 2.38 -10.25
CA ILE A 53 -3.65 2.58 -8.93
C ILE A 53 -2.16 2.81 -9.12
N SER A 54 -1.66 3.97 -8.69
CA SER A 54 -0.25 4.36 -8.85
C SER A 54 0.44 4.38 -7.48
N PRO A 55 0.72 3.22 -6.86
CA PRO A 55 1.13 3.15 -5.45
C PRO A 55 2.55 3.67 -5.20
N ILE A 56 3.27 4.02 -6.26
CA ILE A 56 4.65 4.52 -6.19
C ILE A 56 4.65 6.03 -6.38
N SER A 57 4.07 6.51 -7.50
CA SER A 57 4.06 7.92 -7.89
C SER A 57 2.95 8.75 -7.23
N CYS A 58 1.79 8.16 -6.90
CA CYS A 58 0.69 8.86 -6.24
C CYS A 58 0.55 8.38 -4.79
N LYS A 59 1.16 9.13 -3.87
CA LYS A 59 1.13 8.84 -2.42
C LYS A 59 -0.27 9.07 -1.85
N PHE A 60 -1.01 8.00 -1.59
CA PHE A 60 -2.27 8.02 -0.83
C PHE A 60 -2.09 7.73 0.67
N CYS A 61 -0.84 7.77 1.16
CA CYS A 61 -0.49 7.43 2.54
C CYS A 61 -1.20 8.35 3.56
N ASN A 62 -1.37 9.63 3.24
CA ASN A 62 -2.06 10.60 4.11
C ASN A 62 -3.50 10.18 4.45
N ASN A 63 -4.16 9.46 3.54
CA ASN A 63 -5.55 9.00 3.72
C ASN A 63 -5.60 7.49 4.07
N CYS A 64 -4.45 6.85 4.31
CA CYS A 64 -4.36 5.43 4.58
C CYS A 64 -4.73 5.11 6.03
N ASN A 65 -5.87 4.45 6.23
CA ASN A 65 -6.36 3.98 7.53
C ASN A 65 -6.13 2.48 7.77
N LYS A 66 -5.28 1.83 6.98
CA LYS A 66 -5.01 0.38 7.09
C LYS A 66 -3.86 0.08 8.04
N VAL A 67 -4.02 -0.98 8.82
CA VAL A 67 -2.97 -1.71 9.54
C VAL A 67 -3.15 -3.20 9.24
N ARG A 68 -2.13 -4.02 9.49
CA ARG A 68 -2.19 -5.46 9.26
C ARG A 68 -1.85 -6.21 10.54
N LEU A 69 -2.55 -7.32 10.78
CA LEU A 69 -2.20 -8.31 11.80
C LEU A 69 -1.82 -9.58 11.06
N THR A 70 -0.61 -10.08 11.33
CA THR A 70 -0.16 -11.36 10.77
C THR A 70 -0.79 -12.54 11.52
N SER A 71 -0.74 -13.74 10.93
CA SER A 71 -1.19 -14.98 11.59
C SER A 71 -0.39 -15.34 12.85
N LYS A 72 0.76 -14.70 13.07
CA LYS A 72 1.60 -14.87 14.26
C LYS A 72 1.25 -13.87 15.39
N GLY A 73 0.21 -13.06 15.24
CA GLY A 73 -0.14 -12.03 16.22
C GLY A 73 0.73 -10.77 16.15
N ILE A 74 1.56 -10.62 15.12
CA ILE A 74 2.40 -9.43 14.93
C ILE A 74 1.61 -8.35 14.18
N ILE A 75 1.48 -7.16 14.78
CA ILE A 75 0.90 -5.97 14.12
C ILE A 75 1.96 -5.24 13.27
N LYS A 76 1.52 -4.84 12.08
CA LYS A 76 2.29 -4.08 11.11
C LYS A 76 1.52 -2.82 10.69
N PRO A 77 1.94 -1.62 11.13
CA PRO A 77 1.19 -0.38 10.90
C PRO A 77 1.28 0.14 9.45
N CYS A 78 2.31 -0.27 8.70
CA CYS A 78 2.48 0.08 7.29
C CYS A 78 3.09 -1.09 6.51
N LEU A 79 2.58 -1.33 5.29
CA LEU A 79 3.06 -2.39 4.40
C LEU A 79 4.57 -2.32 4.15
N HIS A 80 5.10 -1.10 3.97
CA HIS A 80 6.49 -0.87 3.58
C HIS A 80 7.43 -0.61 4.75
N SER A 81 6.92 -0.48 5.98
CA SER A 81 7.76 -0.24 7.16
C SER A 81 8.34 -1.55 7.69
N GLU A 82 9.56 -1.53 8.22
CA GLU A 82 10.11 -2.64 9.01
C GLU A 82 9.56 -2.71 10.44
N LYS A 83 8.92 -1.64 10.92
CA LYS A 83 8.36 -1.59 12.28
C LYS A 83 7.19 -2.56 12.41
N GLU A 84 7.29 -3.45 13.38
CA GLU A 84 6.38 -4.53 13.72
C GLU A 84 6.36 -4.69 15.24
N LEU A 85 5.24 -5.14 15.81
CA LEU A 85 5.12 -5.38 17.25
C LEU A 85 4.37 -6.70 17.48
N ASP A 86 4.91 -7.56 18.34
CA ASP A 86 4.25 -8.80 18.75
C ASP A 86 3.20 -8.49 19.82
N LEU A 87 1.93 -8.80 19.53
CA LEU A 87 0.83 -8.57 20.47
C LEU A 87 0.56 -9.79 21.36
N THR A 88 1.13 -10.95 21.04
CA THR A 88 0.89 -12.20 21.79
C THR A 88 1.21 -12.10 23.28
N PRO A 89 2.25 -11.35 23.73
CA PRO A 89 2.52 -11.20 25.16
C PRO A 89 1.48 -10.37 25.92
N HIS A 90 0.60 -9.67 25.22
CA HIS A 90 -0.39 -8.75 25.81
C HIS A 90 -1.82 -9.30 25.80
N LEU A 91 -2.05 -10.52 25.27
CA LEU A 91 -3.40 -11.05 25.05
C LEU A 91 -4.21 -11.29 26.32
N ASP A 92 -3.54 -11.52 27.45
CA ASP A 92 -4.20 -11.75 28.74
C ASP A 92 -4.56 -10.46 29.49
N ASN A 93 -4.25 -9.28 28.93
CA ASN A 93 -4.52 -7.98 29.55
C ASN A 93 -4.98 -6.96 28.50
N ASP A 94 -6.28 -6.70 28.47
CA ASP A 94 -6.92 -5.76 27.53
C ASP A 94 -6.30 -4.36 27.56
N LEU A 95 -5.94 -3.83 28.72
CA LEU A 95 -5.34 -2.50 28.83
C LEU A 95 -3.94 -2.48 28.20
N ALA A 96 -3.14 -3.51 28.46
CA ALA A 96 -1.82 -3.66 27.85
C ALA A 96 -1.91 -3.84 26.34
N LEU A 97 -2.85 -4.67 25.87
CA LEU A 97 -3.09 -4.90 24.44
C LEU A 97 -3.51 -3.62 23.71
N VAL A 98 -4.46 -2.87 24.27
CA VAL A 98 -4.91 -1.59 23.70
C VAL A 98 -3.77 -0.58 23.68
N SER A 99 -2.93 -0.55 24.71
CA SER A 99 -1.75 0.33 24.75
C SER A 99 -0.76 -0.03 23.64
N ALA A 100 -0.41 -1.31 23.49
CA ALA A 100 0.50 -1.81 22.45
C ALA A 100 -0.03 -1.52 21.03
N LEU A 101 -1.33 -1.72 20.80
CA LEU A 101 -2.00 -1.38 19.54
C LEU A 101 -1.89 0.10 19.22
N ARG A 102 -2.20 0.98 20.19
CA ARG A 102 -2.11 2.43 20.02
C ARG A 102 -0.69 2.85 19.69
N GLU A 103 0.29 2.36 20.44
CA GLU A 103 1.70 2.65 20.21
C GLU A 103 2.14 2.26 18.80
N SER A 104 1.77 1.05 18.34
CA SER A 104 2.08 0.59 16.99
C SER A 104 1.47 1.51 15.92
N ILE A 105 0.21 1.92 16.10
CA ILE A 105 -0.51 2.82 15.18
C ILE A 105 0.12 4.23 15.18
N TYR A 106 0.51 4.77 16.34
CA TYR A 106 1.16 6.08 16.44
C TYR A 106 2.52 6.11 15.75
N HIS A 107 3.23 4.98 15.72
CA HIS A 107 4.49 4.82 14.99
C HIS A 107 4.29 4.52 13.49
N LYS A 108 3.06 4.57 12.97
CA LYS A 108 2.81 4.47 11.53
C LYS A 108 3.53 5.61 10.82
N PRO A 109 4.43 5.32 9.86
CA PRO A 109 5.12 6.37 9.12
C PRO A 109 4.10 7.20 8.32
N LYS A 110 4.36 8.50 8.24
CA LYS A 110 3.53 9.45 7.47
C LYS A 110 3.36 8.99 6.02
N GLU A 111 4.43 8.46 5.43
CA GLU A 111 4.44 7.91 4.08
C GLU A 111 5.62 6.96 3.87
N HIS A 112 5.60 6.24 2.75
CA HIS A 112 6.74 5.48 2.26
C HIS A 112 7.54 6.31 1.24
N ASN A 113 8.83 6.00 1.11
CA ASN A 113 9.77 6.72 0.22
C ASN A 113 10.22 5.85 -0.97
N LEU A 114 9.29 5.07 -1.56
CA LEU A 114 9.60 4.12 -2.64
C LEU A 114 10.16 4.76 -3.92
N LEU A 115 9.79 6.01 -4.23
CA LEU A 115 10.35 6.76 -5.36
C LEU A 115 11.85 7.03 -5.19
N GLU A 116 12.24 7.45 -3.98
CA GLU A 116 13.63 7.81 -3.68
C GLU A 116 14.48 6.57 -3.42
N ARG A 117 13.96 5.61 -2.64
CA ARG A 117 14.71 4.44 -2.21
C ARG A 117 14.74 3.33 -3.25
N THR A 118 13.75 3.26 -4.13
CA THR A 118 13.53 2.14 -5.07
C THR A 118 13.34 0.76 -4.40
N GLU A 119 13.22 0.73 -3.07
CA GLU A 119 13.04 -0.47 -2.26
C GLU A 119 12.11 -0.21 -1.06
N SER A 120 11.44 -1.26 -0.60
CA SER A 120 10.71 -1.28 0.67
C SER A 120 11.68 -1.44 1.85
N THR A 121 11.39 -0.82 2.99
CA THR A 121 12.19 -1.10 4.21
C THR A 121 11.76 -2.41 4.87
N SER A 122 10.51 -2.82 4.69
CA SER A 122 10.09 -4.18 5.06
C SER A 122 10.82 -5.22 4.22
N LYS A 123 11.49 -6.16 4.89
CA LYS A 123 12.13 -7.34 4.30
C LYS A 123 11.23 -8.59 4.27
N LYS A 124 9.94 -8.44 4.61
CA LYS A 124 8.96 -9.54 4.58
C LYS A 124 8.42 -9.73 3.17
N LEU A 125 8.14 -10.98 2.81
CA LEU A 125 7.41 -11.33 1.60
C LEU A 125 5.91 -11.09 1.80
N MET A 126 5.18 -10.80 0.72
CA MET A 126 3.74 -10.46 0.79
C MET A 126 2.91 -11.53 1.52
N TYR A 127 3.19 -12.82 1.26
CA TYR A 127 2.50 -13.94 1.91
C TYR A 127 2.77 -14.02 3.42
N GLN A 128 3.88 -13.45 3.91
CA GLN A 128 4.22 -13.44 5.35
C GLN A 128 3.44 -12.37 6.12
N ILE A 129 2.84 -11.42 5.40
CA ILE A 129 2.13 -10.27 5.97
C ILE A 129 0.67 -10.21 5.50
N GLY A 130 0.08 -11.37 5.18
CA GLY A 130 -1.33 -11.51 4.84
C GLY A 130 -1.70 -11.03 3.43
N GLY A 131 -0.77 -11.09 2.48
CA GLY A 131 -1.02 -10.85 1.06
C GLY A 131 -0.96 -12.13 0.23
#